data_AF-A0A545VD28-F1
#
_entry.id   AF-A0A545VD28-F1
#
_cell.length_a   1.000
_cell.length_b   1.000
_cell.length_c   1.000
_cell.angle_alpha   90.00
_cell.angle_beta   90.00
_cell.angle_gamma   90.00
#
_symmetry.space_group_name_H-M   'P 1'
#
loop_
_entity.id
_entity.type
_entity.pdbx_description
1 polymer ?
#
loop_
_entity_poly.entity_id
_entity_poly.type
_entity_poly.pdbx_seq_one_letter_code
_entity_poly.pdbx_strand_id
1 'polypeptide(L)'
;MDSRSSANGLAATSDKTPATANASVRLIVARQYAKSLEEQHSNPDRVFYDGEDLQGLDPMLVALSTVDKENPRHWTKAKKWRVTVVLGAYAFFAPFASQGLAYNHNGELLNSVRLTSLLGTIFAPSLESVMEDLGETSPVRGALQIGIFLIAFALAPIFLAPLTERYGRRVVITCGNIIFIVFCLGGGFARSTGQLAVCRFFSGVGGSSSLSAYGGVLADLWGLKDRPRASAAVGGTLLLGPVLGPVCGGWISELVSWRWTCWVPAIAATVLEVIASFTYSESHVPTLLRQKRRRLMSKAPEASYYTVLEFVSDGTKNSKPVTKTLETIGRPLAYLFLDPAAALLAIYYAFVFGVLYLVIVTFQGVFGGLYGHSPGIVGIDFLSEGIGALIGMALSTWLLELVYKRQTARSQDSYKSETR
;
A
#
# COMPACT_ATOMS: atom_id res chain seq x y z
N MET A 1 -26.85 -25.17 -81.19
CA MET A 1 -27.66 -25.83 -80.15
C MET A 1 -26.82 -26.96 -79.63
N ASP A 2 -26.23 -26.82 -78.46
CA ASP A 2 -25.85 -27.93 -77.57
C ASP A 2 -25.42 -27.34 -76.23
N SER A 3 -26.35 -27.38 -75.29
CA SER A 3 -26.21 -26.97 -73.90
C SER A 3 -26.20 -28.22 -73.03
N ARG A 4 -25.07 -28.52 -72.39
CA ARG A 4 -24.97 -29.39 -71.20
C ARG A 4 -23.55 -29.31 -70.63
N SER A 5 -23.40 -28.61 -69.50
CA SER A 5 -22.47 -28.97 -68.41
C SER A 5 -22.41 -27.84 -67.39
N SER A 6 -22.85 -28.16 -66.16
CA SER A 6 -22.41 -27.64 -64.86
C SER A 6 -23.57 -27.23 -63.92
N ALA A 7 -24.35 -28.21 -63.50
CA ALA A 7 -25.03 -28.18 -62.22
C ALA A 7 -24.33 -29.20 -61.32
N ASN A 8 -23.50 -28.73 -60.39
CA ASN A 8 -23.15 -29.33 -59.09
C ASN A 8 -21.89 -28.66 -58.56
N GLY A 9 -22.07 -27.73 -57.63
CA GLY A 9 -20.97 -27.02 -56.98
C GLY A 9 -21.48 -26.13 -55.85
N LEU A 10 -22.24 -26.70 -54.90
CA LEU A 10 -22.68 -26.02 -53.68
C LEU A 10 -22.89 -27.04 -52.56
N ALA A 11 -21.82 -27.75 -52.20
CA ALA A 11 -21.72 -28.49 -50.94
C ALA A 11 -20.26 -28.84 -50.68
N ALA A 12 -19.54 -27.97 -49.96
CA ALA A 12 -18.41 -28.30 -49.07
C ALA A 12 -17.57 -27.06 -48.79
N THR A 13 -17.64 -26.53 -47.58
CA THR A 13 -16.49 -26.23 -46.70
C THR A 13 -17.02 -25.80 -45.33
N SER A 14 -17.59 -26.75 -44.61
CA SER A 14 -17.78 -26.67 -43.16
C SER A 14 -16.86 -27.70 -42.52
N ASP A 15 -15.56 -27.42 -42.57
CA ASP A 15 -14.61 -28.16 -41.76
C ASP A 15 -13.66 -27.16 -41.11
N LYS A 16 -14.22 -26.38 -40.17
CA LYS A 16 -13.41 -25.62 -39.23
C LYS A 16 -12.89 -26.62 -38.20
N THR A 17 -11.63 -26.99 -38.33
CA THR A 17 -10.89 -27.73 -37.30
C THR A 17 -11.19 -27.13 -35.91
N PRO A 18 -11.30 -27.93 -34.83
CA PRO A 18 -11.73 -27.45 -33.51
C PRO A 18 -10.88 -26.28 -32.97
N ALA A 19 -9.62 -26.18 -33.39
CA ALA A 19 -8.74 -25.05 -33.10
C ALA A 19 -9.18 -23.71 -33.75
N THR A 20 -9.71 -23.74 -34.98
CA THR A 20 -10.17 -22.53 -35.70
C THR A 20 -11.54 -22.05 -35.22
N ALA A 21 -12.42 -22.97 -34.80
CA ALA A 21 -13.69 -22.62 -34.15
C ALA A 21 -13.45 -21.89 -32.82
N ASN A 22 -12.54 -22.41 -31.97
CA ASN A 22 -12.15 -21.79 -30.70
C ASN A 22 -11.52 -20.40 -30.89
N ALA A 23 -10.73 -20.20 -31.96
CA ALA A 23 -10.15 -18.89 -32.27
C ALA A 23 -11.21 -17.86 -32.68
N SER A 24 -12.23 -18.27 -33.44
CA SER A 24 -13.33 -17.37 -33.83
C SER A 24 -14.22 -16.96 -32.65
N VAL A 25 -14.51 -17.88 -31.72
CA VAL A 25 -15.28 -17.58 -30.51
C VAL A 25 -14.50 -16.62 -29.59
N ARG A 26 -13.20 -16.85 -29.39
CA ARG A 26 -12.33 -15.95 -28.63
C ARG A 26 -12.29 -14.54 -29.18
N LEU A 27 -12.34 -14.37 -30.50
CA LEU A 27 -12.35 -13.05 -31.13
C LEU A 27 -13.69 -12.31 -30.93
N ILE A 28 -14.80 -13.04 -30.88
CA ILE A 28 -16.11 -12.48 -30.52
C ILE A 28 -16.11 -12.03 -29.06
N VAL A 29 -15.62 -12.89 -28.16
CA VAL A 29 -15.49 -12.57 -26.72
C VAL A 29 -14.58 -11.35 -26.51
N ALA A 30 -13.46 -11.25 -27.25
CA ALA A 30 -12.54 -10.11 -27.16
C ALA A 30 -13.20 -8.79 -27.59
N ARG A 31 -13.99 -8.80 -28.66
CA ARG A 31 -14.73 -7.61 -29.13
C ARG A 31 -15.81 -7.19 -28.14
N GLN A 32 -16.56 -8.16 -27.62
CA GLN A 32 -17.58 -7.91 -26.61
C GLN A 32 -16.95 -7.33 -25.33
N TYR A 33 -15.82 -7.92 -24.90
CA TYR A 33 -15.04 -7.42 -23.76
C TYR A 33 -14.56 -5.98 -23.97
N ALA A 34 -14.02 -5.64 -25.15
CA ALA A 34 -13.59 -4.28 -25.45
C ALA A 34 -14.73 -3.26 -25.37
N LYS A 35 -15.92 -3.62 -25.88
CA LYS A 35 -17.11 -2.77 -25.80
C LYS A 35 -17.60 -2.59 -24.35
N SER A 36 -17.65 -3.67 -23.58
CA SER A 36 -18.01 -3.61 -22.15
C SER A 36 -17.00 -2.83 -21.32
N LEU A 37 -15.72 -2.84 -21.72
CA LEU A 37 -14.67 -2.03 -21.09
C LEU A 37 -14.88 -0.52 -21.35
N GLU A 38 -15.26 -0.14 -22.57
CA GLU A 38 -15.61 1.25 -22.91
C GLU A 38 -16.84 1.74 -22.13
N GLU A 39 -17.87 0.91 -22.04
CA GLU A 39 -19.05 1.20 -21.22
C GLU A 39 -18.67 1.32 -19.73
N GLN A 40 -17.77 0.48 -19.22
CA GLN A 40 -17.28 0.58 -17.84
C GLN A 40 -16.40 1.79 -17.57
N HIS A 41 -15.66 2.32 -18.56
CA HIS A 41 -14.89 3.56 -18.38
C HIS A 41 -15.79 4.77 -18.07
N SER A 42 -17.06 4.71 -18.46
CA SER A 42 -18.08 5.71 -18.09
C SER A 42 -18.62 5.53 -16.66
N ASN A 43 -18.42 4.35 -16.05
CA ASN A 43 -18.84 4.11 -14.67
C ASN A 43 -17.85 4.77 -13.69
N PRO A 44 -18.32 5.63 -12.77
CA PRO A 44 -17.45 6.35 -11.84
C PRO A 44 -16.62 5.44 -10.92
N ASP A 45 -17.04 4.19 -10.68
CA ASP A 45 -16.38 3.26 -9.76
C ASP A 45 -15.19 2.49 -10.39
N ARG A 46 -14.96 2.63 -11.71
CA ARG A 46 -13.85 2.01 -12.49
C ARG A 46 -13.50 0.59 -12.03
N VAL A 47 -14.50 -0.27 -11.94
CA VAL A 47 -14.37 -1.65 -11.44
C VAL A 47 -13.55 -2.47 -12.43
N PHE A 48 -12.71 -3.38 -11.95
CA PHE A 48 -12.06 -4.34 -12.85
C PHE A 48 -13.12 -5.31 -13.41
N TYR A 49 -13.26 -5.36 -14.74
CA TYR A 49 -14.17 -6.28 -15.41
C TYR A 49 -13.60 -7.71 -15.42
N ASP A 50 -14.22 -8.61 -14.65
CA ASP A 50 -13.82 -10.02 -14.55
C ASP A 50 -14.38 -10.90 -15.67
N GLY A 51 -15.38 -10.41 -16.41
CA GLY A 51 -15.94 -11.04 -17.60
C GLY A 51 -16.93 -12.17 -17.31
N GLU A 52 -17.60 -12.17 -16.15
CA GLU A 52 -18.61 -13.19 -15.82
C GLU A 52 -19.74 -13.26 -16.87
N ASP A 53 -20.22 -12.11 -17.35
CA ASP A 53 -21.28 -12.04 -18.38
C ASP A 53 -20.87 -12.70 -19.71
N LEU A 54 -19.56 -12.83 -19.95
CA LEU A 54 -18.99 -13.40 -21.16
C LEU A 54 -18.82 -14.93 -21.07
N GLN A 55 -18.98 -15.53 -19.89
CA GLN A 55 -18.93 -16.99 -19.74
C GLN A 55 -20.06 -17.71 -20.48
N GLY A 56 -21.19 -17.02 -20.72
CA GLY A 56 -22.27 -17.56 -21.55
C GLY A 56 -21.90 -17.71 -23.03
N LEU A 57 -20.87 -17.00 -23.50
CA LEU A 57 -20.38 -17.05 -24.88
C LEU A 57 -19.28 -18.11 -25.08
N ASP A 58 -18.43 -18.31 -24.07
CA ASP A 58 -17.39 -19.35 -24.08
C ASP A 58 -17.19 -19.95 -22.68
N PRO A 59 -17.57 -21.22 -22.46
CA PRO A 59 -17.34 -21.93 -21.20
C PRO A 59 -15.86 -22.08 -20.82
N MET A 60 -14.93 -21.88 -21.76
CA MET A 60 -13.49 -21.91 -21.51
C MET A 60 -12.96 -20.58 -20.95
N LEU A 61 -13.78 -19.52 -20.93
CA LEU A 61 -13.42 -18.26 -20.29
C LEU A 61 -13.49 -18.39 -18.77
N VAL A 62 -12.37 -18.16 -18.11
CA VAL A 62 -12.30 -18.15 -16.65
C VAL A 62 -12.64 -16.75 -16.14
N ALA A 63 -13.82 -16.62 -15.51
CA ALA A 63 -14.25 -15.45 -14.75
C ALA A 63 -14.44 -15.81 -13.27
N LEU A 64 -14.51 -14.78 -12.42
CA LEU A 64 -14.87 -14.96 -11.00
C LEU A 64 -16.39 -15.02 -10.88
N SER A 65 -16.92 -15.98 -10.13
CA SER A 65 -18.36 -16.06 -9.95
C SER A 65 -18.84 -15.07 -8.87
N THR A 66 -19.90 -14.33 -9.18
CA THR A 66 -20.61 -13.48 -8.21
C THR A 66 -21.44 -14.32 -7.22
N VAL A 67 -21.95 -15.47 -7.65
CA VAL A 67 -22.75 -16.40 -6.83
C VAL A 67 -21.90 -17.00 -5.70
N ASP A 68 -20.69 -17.46 -6.02
CA ASP A 68 -19.75 -18.03 -5.05
C ASP A 68 -18.99 -16.97 -4.23
N LYS A 69 -19.26 -15.67 -4.48
CA LYS A 69 -18.57 -14.52 -3.86
C LYS A 69 -17.05 -14.61 -3.99
N GLU A 70 -16.56 -15.09 -5.13
CA GLU A 70 -15.13 -15.14 -5.40
C GLU A 70 -14.54 -13.74 -5.59
N ASN A 71 -15.34 -12.83 -6.15
CA ASN A 71 -14.96 -11.44 -6.32
C ASN A 71 -14.91 -10.70 -4.95
N PRO A 72 -13.77 -10.07 -4.58
CA PRO A 72 -13.60 -9.35 -3.32
C PRO A 72 -14.63 -8.26 -3.04
N ARG A 73 -15.23 -7.68 -4.09
CA ARG A 73 -16.31 -6.69 -3.95
C ARG A 73 -17.63 -7.29 -3.45
N HIS A 74 -17.86 -8.59 -3.64
CA HIS A 74 -19.08 -9.27 -3.19
C HIS A 74 -18.90 -10.02 -1.87
N TRP A 75 -17.74 -9.89 -1.23
CA TRP A 75 -17.51 -10.44 0.11
C TRP A 75 -18.45 -9.84 1.16
N THR A 76 -18.72 -10.62 2.21
CA THR A 76 -19.48 -10.13 3.37
C THR A 76 -18.76 -8.94 4.02
N LYS A 77 -19.54 -7.98 4.55
CA LYS A 77 -18.98 -6.78 5.20
C LYS A 77 -17.96 -7.14 6.29
N ALA A 78 -18.21 -8.19 7.06
CA ALA A 78 -17.29 -8.69 8.08
C ALA A 78 -15.94 -9.16 7.48
N LYS A 79 -15.93 -9.81 6.32
CA LYS A 79 -14.68 -10.20 5.64
C LYS A 79 -13.91 -8.98 5.12
N LYS A 80 -14.61 -8.00 4.53
CA LYS A 80 -13.98 -6.73 4.07
C LYS A 80 -13.36 -5.95 5.22
N TRP A 81 -14.08 -5.81 6.33
CA TRP A 81 -13.56 -5.14 7.52
C TRP A 81 -12.38 -5.88 8.15
N ARG A 82 -12.40 -7.22 8.21
CA ARG A 82 -11.23 -7.99 8.68
C ARG A 82 -9.97 -7.68 7.88
N VAL A 83 -10.05 -7.70 6.55
CA VAL A 83 -8.89 -7.37 5.69
C VAL A 83 -8.46 -5.91 5.86
N THR A 84 -9.42 -4.99 5.99
CA THR A 84 -9.17 -3.56 6.20
C THR A 84 -8.48 -3.28 7.54
N VAL A 85 -8.93 -3.93 8.61
CA VAL A 85 -8.34 -3.79 9.96
C VAL A 85 -6.93 -4.38 10.01
N VAL A 86 -6.71 -5.56 9.40
CA VAL A 86 -5.36 -6.15 9.31
C VAL A 86 -4.42 -5.23 8.53
N LEU A 87 -4.88 -4.66 7.42
CA LEU A 87 -4.11 -3.68 6.65
C LEU A 87 -3.79 -2.43 7.47
N GLY A 88 -4.75 -1.90 8.24
CA GLY A 88 -4.53 -0.77 9.14
C GLY A 88 -3.54 -1.09 10.26
N ALA A 89 -3.62 -2.28 10.84
CA ALA A 89 -2.67 -2.74 11.85
C ALA A 89 -1.24 -2.88 11.29
N TYR A 90 -1.08 -3.33 10.04
CA TYR A 90 0.23 -3.30 9.38
C TYR A 90 0.70 -1.88 9.07
N ALA A 91 -0.22 -1.01 8.64
CA ALA A 91 0.08 0.39 8.39
C ALA A 91 0.43 1.14 9.69
N PHE A 92 -0.01 0.69 10.86
CA PHE A 92 0.37 1.23 12.16
C PHE A 92 1.81 0.89 12.56
N PHE A 93 2.25 -0.35 12.33
CA PHE A 93 3.54 -0.82 12.84
C PHE A 93 4.75 -0.11 12.22
N ALA A 94 4.68 0.22 10.93
CA ALA A 94 5.80 0.89 10.28
C ALA A 94 6.03 2.31 10.84
N PRO A 95 5.01 3.20 10.94
CA PRO A 95 5.13 4.47 11.67
C PRO A 95 5.51 4.29 13.14
N PHE A 96 4.92 3.32 13.84
CA PHE A 96 5.19 3.04 15.26
C PHE A 96 6.66 2.66 15.52
N ALA A 97 7.23 1.81 14.67
CA ALA A 97 8.64 1.41 14.75
C ALA A 97 9.58 2.49 14.20
N SER A 98 9.03 3.48 13.52
CA SER A 98 9.81 4.51 12.88
C SER A 98 9.99 5.73 13.78
N GLN A 99 11.14 6.35 13.52
CA GLN A 99 11.41 7.77 13.68
C GLN A 99 12.03 8.13 15.08
N GLY A 100 12.94 9.12 15.15
CA GLY A 100 13.78 9.52 16.29
C GLY A 100 14.09 11.04 16.58
N LEU A 101 14.62 11.33 17.80
CA LEU A 101 15.46 12.45 18.25
C LEU A 101 16.08 12.14 19.63
N ALA A 102 17.39 12.36 19.82
CA ALA A 102 18.05 12.43 21.13
C ALA A 102 18.88 13.71 21.27
N TYR A 103 19.01 14.17 22.52
CA TYR A 103 19.81 15.32 22.94
C TYR A 103 21.14 14.84 23.54
N ASN A 104 22.08 15.76 23.79
CA ASN A 104 23.33 15.49 24.52
C ASN A 104 23.36 16.41 25.74
N HIS A 105 23.60 15.86 26.92
CA HIS A 105 23.60 16.55 28.23
C HIS A 105 24.57 17.76 28.32
N ASN A 106 25.52 17.91 27.41
CA ASN A 106 26.53 18.95 27.52
C ASN A 106 26.07 20.26 26.89
N GLY A 107 25.44 21.12 27.70
CA GLY A 107 24.97 22.46 27.38
C GLY A 107 26.07 23.46 26.99
N GLU A 108 26.86 23.15 25.97
CA GLU A 108 27.78 24.10 25.34
C GLU A 108 27.25 24.62 24.00
N LEU A 109 27.33 25.93 23.91
CA LEU A 109 26.65 26.79 22.94
C LEU A 109 27.51 26.93 21.69
N LEU A 110 27.43 25.99 20.72
CA LEU A 110 28.07 26.17 19.41
C LEU A 110 27.04 26.23 18.26
N ASN A 111 26.93 27.45 17.74
CA ASN A 111 25.94 28.01 16.82
C ASN A 111 26.14 27.64 15.32
N SER A 112 26.48 26.40 14.93
CA SER A 112 26.76 26.18 13.49
C SER A 112 26.20 24.93 12.80
N VAL A 113 25.57 23.94 13.45
CA VAL A 113 24.87 22.85 12.72
C VAL A 113 23.66 22.32 13.51
N ARG A 114 22.65 23.17 13.77
CA ARG A 114 21.38 22.77 14.42
C ARG A 114 20.23 22.45 13.44
N LEU A 115 20.54 22.18 12.17
CA LEU A 115 19.54 21.90 11.13
C LEU A 115 19.71 20.51 10.55
N THR A 116 19.24 19.47 11.24
CA THR A 116 18.84 18.22 10.57
C THR A 116 17.73 17.53 11.35
N SER A 117 16.50 18.03 11.19
CA SER A 117 15.27 17.35 11.62
C SER A 117 15.09 16.06 10.84
N LEU A 118 15.24 14.90 11.48
CA LEU A 118 14.80 13.60 10.94
C LEU A 118 14.13 12.78 12.04
N LEU A 119 12.98 13.30 12.47
CA LEU A 119 11.71 12.67 12.86
C LEU A 119 11.76 11.35 13.59
N GLY A 120 11.21 11.29 14.83
CA GLY A 120 10.01 10.56 15.37
C GLY A 120 10.04 9.75 16.69
N THR A 121 9.54 8.50 16.71
CA THR A 121 8.74 8.00 17.85
C THR A 121 9.32 6.90 18.76
N ILE A 122 9.36 5.60 18.44
CA ILE A 122 9.83 4.59 19.44
C ILE A 122 11.35 4.61 19.68
N PHE A 123 12.11 4.90 18.62
CA PHE A 123 13.57 4.87 18.69
C PHE A 123 14.16 6.22 19.10
N ALA A 124 13.39 7.30 18.99
CA ALA A 124 13.79 8.66 19.38
C ALA A 124 14.43 8.75 20.74
N PRO A 125 13.66 8.50 21.81
CA PRO A 125 14.15 8.73 23.16
C PRO A 125 15.34 7.83 23.49
N SER A 126 15.55 6.77 22.70
CA SER A 126 16.63 5.82 22.89
C SER A 126 17.92 6.13 22.14
N LEU A 127 17.97 7.16 21.27
CA LEU A 127 19.12 7.40 20.41
C LEU A 127 20.39 7.77 21.21
N GLU A 128 20.29 8.51 22.32
CA GLU A 128 21.43 8.81 23.20
C GLU A 128 22.00 7.51 23.77
N SER A 129 21.13 6.69 24.35
CA SER A 129 21.50 5.37 24.89
C SER A 129 22.06 4.43 23.83
N VAL A 130 21.61 4.52 22.58
CA VAL A 130 22.16 3.75 21.45
C VAL A 130 23.57 4.21 21.12
N MET A 131 23.77 5.52 21.02
CA MET A 131 25.06 6.10 20.66
C MET A 131 26.11 5.82 21.72
N GLU A 132 25.74 5.92 23.00
CA GLU A 132 26.59 5.54 24.13
C GLU A 132 26.96 4.05 24.10
N ASP A 133 25.97 3.17 23.97
CA ASP A 133 26.17 1.71 23.98
C ASP A 133 26.95 1.21 22.75
N LEU A 134 26.83 1.88 21.60
CA LEU A 134 27.60 1.58 20.39
C LEU A 134 28.95 2.32 20.33
N GLY A 135 29.26 3.15 21.33
CA GLY A 135 30.52 3.93 21.40
C GLY A 135 30.68 4.98 20.29
N GLU A 136 29.58 5.52 19.77
CA GLU A 136 29.58 6.50 18.68
C GLU A 136 29.30 7.91 19.20
N THR A 137 30.24 8.82 18.99
CA THR A 137 30.12 10.22 19.45
C THR A 137 29.62 11.17 18.36
N SER A 138 29.54 10.72 17.11
CA SER A 138 29.15 11.57 15.98
C SER A 138 27.62 11.77 15.89
N PRO A 139 27.10 13.00 16.06
CA PRO A 139 25.67 13.27 15.95
C PRO A 139 25.14 13.00 14.52
N VAL A 140 25.99 13.15 13.51
CA VAL A 140 25.64 12.87 12.11
C VAL A 140 25.35 11.39 11.91
N ARG A 141 26.14 10.50 12.52
CA ARG A 141 25.92 9.05 12.42
C ARG A 141 24.70 8.59 13.20
N GLY A 142 24.36 9.25 14.32
CA GLY A 142 23.11 9.03 15.05
C GLY A 142 21.89 9.41 14.21
N ALA A 143 21.89 10.63 13.66
CA ALA A 143 20.81 11.11 12.78
C ALA A 143 20.63 10.24 11.53
N LEU A 144 21.73 9.73 10.97
CA LEU A 144 21.69 8.82 9.82
C LEU A 144 20.89 7.55 10.10
N GLN A 145 20.93 6.98 11.32
CA GLN A 145 20.18 5.76 11.66
C GLN A 145 18.67 5.93 11.55
N ILE A 146 18.19 7.15 11.76
CA ILE A 146 16.78 7.49 11.69
C ILE A 146 16.42 7.88 10.25
N GLY A 147 17.23 8.74 9.64
CA GLY A 147 17.06 9.18 8.26
C GLY A 147 17.08 8.03 7.25
N ILE A 148 17.94 7.02 7.43
CA ILE A 148 18.06 5.91 6.49
C ILE A 148 16.80 5.04 6.44
N PHE A 149 16.11 4.87 7.57
CA PHE A 149 14.82 4.18 7.61
C PHE A 149 13.77 4.97 6.82
N LEU A 150 13.70 6.29 7.03
CA LEU A 150 12.75 7.17 6.37
C LEU A 150 12.94 7.22 4.85
N ILE A 151 14.19 7.37 4.41
CA ILE A 151 14.54 7.35 2.99
C ILE A 151 14.12 6.01 2.37
N ALA A 152 14.41 4.89 3.02
CA ALA A 152 13.99 3.59 2.56
C ALA A 152 12.46 3.45 2.50
N PHE A 153 11.76 3.92 3.55
CA PHE A 153 10.30 3.87 3.64
C PHE A 153 9.62 4.74 2.57
N ALA A 154 10.21 5.88 2.22
CA ALA A 154 9.69 6.79 1.19
C ALA A 154 9.96 6.28 -0.24
N LEU A 155 11.13 5.68 -0.49
CA LEU A 155 11.53 5.22 -1.83
C LEU A 155 10.96 3.83 -2.18
N ALA A 156 10.82 2.95 -1.20
CA ALA A 156 10.38 1.58 -1.44
C ALA A 156 8.99 1.44 -2.11
N PRO A 157 7.96 2.26 -1.80
CA PRO A 157 6.67 2.20 -2.47
C PRO A 157 6.73 2.38 -3.99
N ILE A 158 7.74 3.11 -4.50
CA ILE A 158 7.96 3.30 -5.96
C ILE A 158 8.12 1.95 -6.66
N PHE A 159 8.77 1.00 -5.99
CA PHE A 159 9.00 -0.36 -6.51
C PHE A 159 7.91 -1.33 -6.04
N LEU A 160 7.50 -1.24 -4.77
CA LEU A 160 6.54 -2.18 -4.18
C LEU A 160 5.12 -2.03 -4.74
N ALA A 161 4.67 -0.81 -5.06
CA ALA A 161 3.34 -0.60 -5.61
C ALA A 161 3.13 -1.34 -6.96
N PRO A 162 4.01 -1.20 -7.98
CA PRO A 162 3.93 -2.02 -9.20
C PRO A 162 4.03 -3.54 -8.94
N LEU A 163 4.86 -3.94 -7.98
CA LEU A 163 5.00 -5.36 -7.62
C LEU A 163 3.67 -5.93 -7.10
N THR A 164 2.90 -5.16 -6.33
CA THR A 164 1.61 -5.60 -5.80
C THR A 164 0.55 -5.79 -6.90
N GLU A 165 0.66 -5.09 -8.03
CA GLU A 165 -0.21 -5.29 -9.22
C GLU A 165 0.20 -6.53 -10.04
N ARG A 166 1.50 -6.86 -10.05
CA ARG A 166 2.00 -7.99 -10.83
C ARG A 166 1.81 -9.33 -10.12
N TYR A 167 2.17 -9.37 -8.84
CA TYR A 167 2.25 -10.60 -8.04
C TYR A 167 1.06 -10.79 -7.09
N GLY A 168 0.22 -9.78 -6.91
CA GLY A 168 -0.90 -9.77 -5.96
C GLY A 168 -0.59 -8.96 -4.71
N ARG A 169 -1.65 -8.50 -4.02
CA ARG A 169 -1.50 -7.65 -2.84
C ARG A 169 -0.99 -8.45 -1.65
N ARG A 170 -1.56 -9.65 -1.41
CA ARG A 170 -1.24 -10.47 -0.23
C ARG A 170 0.24 -10.85 -0.17
N VAL A 171 0.78 -11.36 -1.29
CA VAL A 171 2.17 -11.86 -1.33
C VAL A 171 3.16 -10.75 -1.03
N VAL A 172 2.99 -9.58 -1.65
CA VAL A 172 3.94 -8.47 -1.49
C VAL A 172 3.87 -7.86 -0.09
N ILE A 173 2.67 -7.71 0.49
CA ILE A 173 2.51 -7.24 1.87
C ILE A 173 3.17 -8.23 2.85
N THR A 174 2.85 -9.52 2.76
CA THR A 174 3.46 -10.55 3.64
C THR A 174 4.97 -10.62 3.50
N CYS A 175 5.51 -10.62 2.27
CA CYS A 175 6.96 -10.61 2.07
C CYS A 175 7.61 -9.35 2.67
N GLY A 176 7.02 -8.17 2.48
CA GLY A 176 7.53 -6.93 3.05
C GLY A 176 7.48 -6.93 4.58
N ASN A 177 6.40 -7.43 5.18
CA ASN A 177 6.29 -7.56 6.63
C ASN A 177 7.31 -8.53 7.21
N ILE A 178 7.57 -9.66 6.55
CA ILE A 178 8.61 -10.60 6.98
C ILE A 178 9.99 -9.93 6.94
N ILE A 179 10.30 -9.17 5.89
CA ILE A 179 11.53 -8.38 5.81
C ILE A 179 11.59 -7.38 6.96
N PHE A 180 10.50 -6.66 7.24
CA PHE A 180 10.42 -5.75 8.37
C PHE A 180 10.72 -6.48 9.69
N ILE A 181 10.06 -7.60 9.98
CA ILE A 181 10.24 -8.38 11.21
C ILE A 181 11.69 -8.84 11.37
N VAL A 182 12.27 -9.46 10.35
CA VAL A 182 13.62 -10.04 10.42
C VAL A 182 14.67 -8.95 10.68
N PHE A 183 14.62 -7.85 9.93
CA PHE A 183 15.60 -6.78 10.08
C PHE A 183 15.34 -5.89 11.30
N CYS A 184 14.08 -5.73 11.72
CA CYS A 184 13.76 -5.05 12.99
C CYS A 184 14.30 -5.86 14.17
N LEU A 185 14.09 -7.18 14.19
CA LEU A 185 14.65 -8.08 15.20
C LEU A 185 16.19 -8.06 15.18
N GLY A 186 16.79 -8.12 13.99
CA GLY A 186 18.24 -8.02 13.80
C GLY A 186 18.84 -6.70 14.30
N GLY A 187 18.09 -5.59 14.19
CA GLY A 187 18.49 -4.28 14.69
C GLY A 187 18.72 -4.25 16.21
N GLY A 188 17.98 -5.05 16.99
CA GLY A 188 18.21 -5.15 18.43
C GLY A 188 19.48 -5.95 18.81
N PHE A 189 20.00 -6.76 17.89
CA PHE A 189 21.27 -7.49 18.06
C PHE A 189 22.47 -6.74 17.48
N ALA A 190 22.26 -5.53 16.93
CA ALA A 190 23.34 -4.74 16.35
C ALA A 190 24.38 -4.36 17.42
N ARG A 191 25.65 -4.52 17.06
CA ARG A 191 26.82 -4.14 17.87
C ARG A 191 27.62 -3.00 17.25
N SER A 192 27.17 -2.49 16.11
CA SER A 192 27.79 -1.38 15.40
C SER A 192 26.72 -0.52 14.73
N THR A 193 27.00 0.77 14.61
CA THR A 193 26.17 1.75 13.90
C THR A 193 25.96 1.37 12.43
N GLY A 194 26.95 0.73 11.79
CA GLY A 194 26.80 0.24 10.42
C GLY A 194 25.80 -0.92 10.30
N GLN A 195 25.85 -1.88 11.23
CA GLN A 195 24.89 -2.99 11.27
C GLN A 195 23.47 -2.48 11.54
N LEU A 196 23.34 -1.54 12.47
CA LEU A 196 22.06 -0.91 12.78
C LEU A 196 21.50 -0.17 11.55
N ALA A 197 22.35 0.54 10.79
CA ALA A 197 21.93 1.28 9.60
C ALA A 197 21.38 0.36 8.51
N VAL A 198 22.05 -0.78 8.28
CA VAL A 198 21.59 -1.79 7.32
C VAL A 198 20.26 -2.39 7.76
N CYS A 199 20.14 -2.78 9.04
CA CYS A 199 18.89 -3.28 9.60
C CYS A 199 17.75 -2.25 9.47
N ARG A 200 18.06 -0.98 9.74
CA ARG A 200 17.13 0.14 9.59
C ARG A 200 16.66 0.32 8.15
N PHE A 201 17.58 0.33 7.20
CA PHE A 201 17.26 0.47 5.78
C PHE A 201 16.27 -0.62 5.34
N PHE A 202 16.59 -1.89 5.56
CA PHE A 202 15.73 -2.99 5.12
C PHE A 202 14.41 -3.08 5.91
N SER A 203 14.42 -2.74 7.19
CA SER A 203 13.16 -2.62 7.95
C SER A 203 12.27 -1.51 7.38
N GLY A 204 12.82 -0.36 6.97
CA GLY A 204 12.08 0.71 6.29
C GLY A 204 11.49 0.26 4.96
N VAL A 205 12.28 -0.46 4.13
CA VAL A 205 11.77 -1.06 2.88
C VAL A 205 10.59 -1.99 3.17
N GLY A 206 10.74 -2.93 4.11
CA GLY A 206 9.70 -3.91 4.45
C GLY A 206 8.43 -3.27 5.02
N GLY A 207 8.60 -2.29 5.92
CA GLY A 207 7.50 -1.60 6.58
C GLY A 207 6.64 -0.77 5.63
N SER A 208 7.19 -0.31 4.50
CA SER A 208 6.46 0.45 3.48
C SER A 208 5.53 -0.42 2.61
N SER A 209 5.62 -1.74 2.69
CA SER A 209 4.88 -2.66 1.80
C SER A 209 3.37 -2.54 1.95
N SER A 210 2.87 -2.46 3.19
CA SER A 210 1.45 -2.26 3.50
C SER A 210 0.93 -0.91 3.01
N LEU A 211 1.73 0.15 3.17
CA LEU A 211 1.41 1.50 2.68
C LEU A 211 1.34 1.55 1.15
N SER A 212 2.23 0.84 0.46
CA SER A 212 2.25 0.79 -1.01
C SER A 212 1.00 0.12 -1.60
N ALA A 213 0.44 -0.87 -0.89
CA ALA A 213 -0.74 -1.60 -1.34
C ALA A 213 -2.07 -0.98 -0.85
N TYR A 214 -2.01 -0.03 0.09
CA TYR A 214 -3.15 0.54 0.80
C TYR A 214 -4.28 1.00 -0.13
N GLY A 215 -3.96 1.88 -1.08
CA GLY A 215 -4.94 2.45 -2.00
C GLY A 215 -5.56 1.40 -2.93
N GLY A 216 -4.77 0.40 -3.33
CA GLY A 216 -5.20 -0.70 -4.20
C GLY A 216 -6.15 -1.66 -3.49
N VAL A 217 -5.80 -2.12 -2.29
CA VAL A 217 -6.64 -3.03 -1.49
C VAL A 217 -8.00 -2.40 -1.19
N LEU A 218 -8.04 -1.10 -0.85
CA LEU A 218 -9.32 -0.41 -0.62
C LEU A 218 -10.15 -0.27 -1.90
N ALA A 219 -9.53 -0.05 -3.06
CA ALA A 219 -10.22 0.00 -4.35
C ALA A 219 -10.81 -1.36 -4.75
N ASP A 220 -10.08 -2.43 -4.42
CA ASP A 220 -10.47 -3.81 -4.71
C ASP A 220 -11.65 -4.27 -3.82
N LEU A 221 -11.76 -3.78 -2.58
CA LEU A 221 -12.77 -4.22 -1.60
C LEU A 221 -14.01 -3.32 -1.52
N TRP A 222 -13.83 -2.00 -1.56
CA TRP A 222 -14.87 -1.02 -1.23
C TRP A 222 -15.25 -0.19 -2.45
N GLY A 223 -16.56 -0.11 -2.72
CA GLY A 223 -17.11 0.80 -3.73
C GLY A 223 -17.07 2.26 -3.27
N LEU A 224 -17.26 3.19 -4.20
CA LEU A 224 -17.17 4.65 -4.00
C LEU A 224 -17.83 5.18 -2.72
N LYS A 225 -19.03 4.69 -2.38
CA LYS A 225 -19.81 5.20 -1.25
C LYS A 225 -19.20 4.87 0.12
N ASP A 226 -18.66 3.66 0.28
CA ASP A 226 -18.15 3.16 1.57
C ASP A 226 -16.61 3.32 1.69
N ARG A 227 -15.92 3.53 0.57
CA ARG A 227 -14.46 3.67 0.51
C ARG A 227 -13.91 4.79 1.40
N PRO A 228 -14.50 6.01 1.48
CA PRO A 228 -13.99 7.06 2.36
C PRO A 228 -13.99 6.66 3.84
N ARG A 229 -15.01 5.91 4.30
CA ARG A 229 -15.08 5.41 5.68
C ARG A 229 -13.99 4.39 5.97
N ALA A 230 -13.76 3.47 5.04
CA ALA A 230 -12.69 2.50 5.16
C ALA A 230 -11.30 3.16 5.12
N SER A 231 -11.13 4.18 4.25
CA SER A 231 -9.91 4.99 4.18
C SER A 231 -9.65 5.74 5.48
N ALA A 232 -10.68 6.35 6.08
CA ALA A 232 -10.55 7.06 7.35
C ALA A 232 -10.15 6.12 8.50
N ALA A 233 -10.73 4.91 8.56
CA ALA A 233 -10.39 3.92 9.58
C ALA A 233 -8.92 3.50 9.53
N VAL A 234 -8.40 3.23 8.32
CA VAL A 234 -6.99 2.86 8.13
C VAL A 234 -6.06 4.08 8.28
N GLY A 235 -6.47 5.25 7.78
CA GLY A 235 -5.73 6.50 7.99
C GLY A 235 -5.59 6.85 9.47
N GLY A 236 -6.61 6.59 10.28
CA GLY A 236 -6.55 6.72 11.75
C GLY A 236 -5.49 5.83 12.38
N THR A 237 -5.39 4.57 11.95
CA THR A 237 -4.33 3.68 12.45
C THR A 237 -2.92 4.15 12.08
N LEU A 238 -2.74 4.82 10.94
CA LEU A 238 -1.45 5.41 10.55
C LEU A 238 -1.05 6.54 11.50
N LEU A 239 -2.01 7.35 11.94
CA LEU A 239 -1.78 8.48 12.86
C LEU A 239 -1.55 8.04 14.31
N LEU A 240 -2.09 6.89 14.72
CA LEU A 240 -1.83 6.36 16.05
C LEU A 240 -0.37 5.92 16.25
N GLY A 241 0.32 5.53 15.18
CA GLY A 241 1.71 5.09 15.26
C GLY A 241 2.63 6.17 15.85
N PRO A 242 2.64 7.39 15.30
CA PRO A 242 3.44 8.48 15.84
C PRO A 242 3.04 8.97 17.24
N VAL A 243 1.82 8.67 17.69
CA VAL A 243 1.35 9.07 19.02
C VAL A 243 1.78 8.07 20.08
N LEU A 244 1.62 6.76 19.78
CA LEU A 244 1.91 5.69 20.73
C LEU A 244 3.40 5.31 20.72
N GLY A 245 4.10 5.55 19.61
CA GLY A 245 5.52 5.26 19.47
C GLY A 245 6.40 5.92 20.54
N PRO A 246 6.35 7.24 20.78
CA PRO A 246 7.23 7.92 21.74
C PRO A 246 6.87 7.56 23.18
N VAL A 247 5.57 7.38 23.46
CA VAL A 247 5.08 6.89 24.76
C VAL A 247 5.73 5.55 25.07
N CYS A 248 5.58 4.55 24.20
CA CYS A 248 6.18 3.24 24.43
C CYS A 248 7.71 3.29 24.42
N GLY A 249 8.31 4.03 23.49
CA GLY A 249 9.76 4.11 23.32
C GLY A 249 10.47 4.74 24.51
N GLY A 250 9.90 5.82 25.07
CA GLY A 250 10.46 6.53 26.22
C GLY A 250 10.55 5.61 27.43
N TRP A 251 9.44 4.98 27.80
CA TRP A 251 9.39 4.06 28.93
C TRP A 251 10.22 2.78 28.72
N ILE A 252 10.21 2.20 27.51
CA ILE A 252 11.01 0.99 27.21
C ILE A 252 12.51 1.29 27.28
N SER A 253 12.93 2.44 26.74
CA SER A 253 14.34 2.83 26.75
C SER A 253 14.81 3.17 28.15
N GLU A 254 13.98 3.87 28.94
CA GLU A 254 14.31 4.30 30.31
C GLU A 254 14.35 3.12 31.31
N LEU A 255 13.41 2.16 31.20
CA LEU A 255 13.27 1.08 32.19
C LEU A 255 14.05 -0.19 31.86
N VAL A 256 14.36 -0.45 30.58
CA VAL A 256 14.92 -1.73 30.15
C VAL A 256 16.19 -1.56 29.33
N SER A 257 16.06 -1.15 28.07
CA SER A 257 17.17 -0.91 27.15
C SER A 257 16.62 -0.47 25.79
N TRP A 258 17.39 0.34 25.08
CA TRP A 258 17.09 0.73 23.70
C TRP A 258 16.88 -0.48 22.76
N ARG A 259 17.50 -1.64 23.02
CA ARG A 259 17.35 -2.84 22.16
C ARG A 259 15.91 -3.34 22.07
N TRP A 260 15.15 -3.17 23.16
CA TRP A 260 13.74 -3.55 23.21
C TRP A 260 12.85 -2.68 22.35
N THR A 261 13.28 -1.46 22.00
CA THR A 261 12.58 -0.62 21.02
C THR A 261 12.59 -1.23 19.61
N CYS A 262 13.51 -2.15 19.32
CA CYS A 262 13.54 -2.95 18.10
C CYS A 262 12.79 -4.29 18.27
N TRP A 263 12.94 -4.96 19.41
CA TRP A 263 12.31 -6.27 19.62
C TRP A 263 10.80 -6.21 19.83
N VAL A 264 10.28 -5.20 20.53
CA VAL A 264 8.84 -5.08 20.80
C VAL A 264 8.03 -4.91 19.50
N PRO A 265 8.37 -3.99 18.58
CA PRO A 265 7.70 -3.92 17.29
C PRO A 265 7.84 -5.19 16.45
N ALA A 266 9.00 -5.86 16.49
CA ALA A 266 9.22 -7.10 15.77
C ALA A 266 8.32 -8.24 16.28
N ILE A 267 8.17 -8.39 17.59
CA ILE A 267 7.28 -9.39 18.21
C ILE A 267 5.82 -9.07 17.86
N ALA A 268 5.40 -7.82 18.02
CA ALA A 268 4.02 -7.41 17.74
C ALA A 268 3.66 -7.58 16.26
N ALA A 269 4.58 -7.24 15.34
CA ALA A 269 4.42 -7.49 13.91
C ALA A 269 4.41 -8.99 13.58
N THR A 270 5.20 -9.82 14.27
CA THR A 270 5.18 -11.28 14.09
C THR A 270 3.84 -11.88 14.49
N VAL A 271 3.30 -11.49 15.65
CA VAL A 271 1.98 -11.95 16.09
C VAL A 271 0.91 -11.55 15.09
N LEU A 272 0.94 -10.31 14.59
CA LEU A 272 0.01 -9.87 13.56
C LEU A 272 0.18 -10.65 12.25
N GLU A 273 1.40 -10.92 11.80
CA GLU A 273 1.67 -11.70 10.59
C GLU A 273 1.14 -13.11 10.70
N VAL A 274 1.29 -13.76 11.86
CA VAL A 274 0.71 -15.08 12.11
C VAL A 274 -0.82 -15.02 12.01
N ILE A 275 -1.48 -14.07 12.67
CA ILE A 275 -2.94 -13.91 12.61
C ILE A 275 -3.42 -13.61 11.18
N ALA A 276 -2.70 -12.75 10.47
CA ALA A 276 -3.00 -12.36 9.10
C ALA A 276 -2.77 -13.51 8.11
N SER A 277 -1.80 -14.39 8.35
CA SER A 277 -1.57 -15.55 7.48
C SER A 277 -2.81 -16.45 7.36
N PHE A 278 -3.61 -16.56 8.43
CA PHE A 278 -4.87 -17.29 8.46
C PHE A 278 -6.07 -16.46 7.97
N THR A 279 -6.05 -15.14 8.17
CA THR A 279 -7.23 -14.29 7.95
C THR A 279 -7.23 -13.54 6.61
N TYR A 280 -6.04 -13.19 6.11
CA TYR A 280 -5.86 -12.30 4.97
C TYR A 280 -6.07 -13.05 3.65
N SER A 281 -7.13 -12.68 2.94
CA SER A 281 -7.46 -13.22 1.61
C SER A 281 -6.93 -12.28 0.52
N GLU A 282 -6.47 -12.84 -0.60
CA GLU A 282 -6.02 -12.04 -1.75
C GLU A 282 -7.18 -11.19 -2.29
N SER A 283 -6.96 -9.88 -2.41
CA SER A 283 -7.94 -8.92 -2.94
C SER A 283 -7.72 -8.61 -4.42
N HIS A 284 -6.57 -8.96 -4.99
CA HIS A 284 -6.27 -8.59 -6.37
C HIS A 284 -7.00 -9.50 -7.38
N VAL A 285 -8.02 -8.96 -8.06
CA VAL A 285 -8.86 -9.69 -9.03
C VAL A 285 -8.04 -10.36 -10.14
N PRO A 286 -7.07 -9.70 -10.80
CA PRO A 286 -6.21 -10.36 -11.79
C PRO A 286 -5.42 -11.56 -11.25
N THR A 287 -4.94 -11.49 -10.00
CA THR A 287 -4.23 -12.62 -9.37
C THR A 287 -5.18 -13.77 -9.08
N LEU A 288 -6.39 -13.47 -8.59
CA LEU A 288 -7.43 -14.49 -8.35
C LEU A 288 -7.81 -15.21 -9.66
N LEU A 289 -8.00 -14.48 -10.76
CA LEU A 289 -8.28 -15.07 -12.08
C LEU A 289 -7.15 -16.00 -12.55
N ARG A 290 -5.89 -15.57 -12.41
CA ARG A 290 -4.72 -16.42 -12.74
C ARG A 290 -4.66 -17.68 -11.88
N GLN A 291 -4.95 -17.57 -10.59
CA GLN A 291 -4.99 -18.72 -9.67
C GLN A 291 -6.13 -19.68 -10.03
N LYS A 292 -7.32 -19.17 -10.34
CA LYS A 292 -8.47 -19.97 -10.78
C LYS A 292 -8.18 -20.70 -12.09
N ARG A 293 -7.60 -20.01 -13.09
CA ARG A 293 -7.15 -20.63 -14.35
C ARG A 293 -6.17 -21.77 -14.10
N ARG A 294 -5.14 -21.56 -13.28
CA ARG A 294 -4.16 -22.61 -12.93
C ARG A 294 -4.81 -23.83 -12.27
N ARG A 295 -5.77 -23.61 -11.36
CA ARG A 295 -6.52 -24.71 -10.71
C ARG A 295 -7.37 -25.49 -11.70
N LEU A 296 -8.05 -24.81 -12.62
CA LEU A 296 -8.87 -25.45 -13.65
C LEU A 296 -8.01 -26.23 -14.65
N MET A 297 -6.89 -25.67 -15.11
CA MET A 297 -5.93 -26.36 -15.96
C MET A 297 -5.32 -27.60 -15.28
N SER A 298 -5.13 -27.57 -13.95
CA SER A 298 -4.66 -28.74 -13.20
C SER A 298 -5.70 -29.85 -13.11
N LYS A 299 -7.00 -29.52 -13.15
CA LYS A 299 -8.10 -30.49 -13.09
C LYS A 299 -8.46 -31.03 -14.48
N ALA A 300 -8.32 -30.20 -15.51
CA ALA A 300 -8.58 -30.56 -16.89
C ALA A 300 -7.47 -29.97 -17.79
N PRO A 301 -6.37 -30.71 -17.99
CA PRO A 301 -5.23 -30.26 -18.80
C PRO A 301 -5.56 -30.11 -20.29
N GLU A 302 -6.57 -30.82 -20.78
CA GLU A 302 -6.98 -30.82 -22.20
C GLU A 302 -7.80 -29.58 -22.58
N ALA A 303 -8.37 -28.86 -21.60
CA ALA A 303 -9.19 -27.69 -21.83
C ALA A 303 -8.32 -26.42 -21.93
N SER A 304 -8.45 -25.69 -23.04
CA SER A 304 -7.72 -24.44 -23.29
C SER A 304 -8.38 -23.25 -22.58
N TYR A 305 -8.33 -23.24 -21.25
CA TYR A 305 -8.84 -22.14 -20.44
C TYR A 305 -8.03 -20.87 -20.65
N TYR A 306 -8.72 -19.76 -20.88
CA TYR A 306 -8.12 -18.43 -21.03
C TYR A 306 -8.81 -17.41 -20.14
N THR A 307 -8.16 -16.26 -19.93
CA THR A 307 -8.69 -15.17 -19.08
C THR A 307 -8.79 -13.88 -19.88
N VAL A 308 -9.67 -12.97 -19.45
CA VAL A 308 -9.81 -11.63 -20.04
C VAL A 308 -8.50 -10.82 -20.05
N LEU A 309 -7.55 -11.16 -19.16
CA LEU A 309 -6.21 -10.58 -19.10
C LEU A 309 -5.38 -10.80 -20.37
N GLU A 310 -5.67 -11.85 -21.14
CA GLU A 310 -4.95 -12.15 -22.38
C GLU A 310 -5.32 -11.16 -23.49
N PHE A 311 -6.59 -10.74 -23.54
CA PHE A 311 -7.05 -9.73 -24.49
C PHE A 311 -6.43 -8.35 -24.24
N VAL A 312 -6.21 -8.00 -22.97
CA VAL A 312 -5.54 -6.75 -22.57
C VAL A 312 -4.03 -6.83 -22.86
N SER A 313 -3.43 -8.01 -22.75
CA SER A 313 -1.98 -8.20 -22.97
C SER A 313 -1.61 -8.30 -24.47
N ASP A 314 -2.54 -8.66 -25.34
CA ASP A 314 -2.29 -8.90 -26.76
C ASP A 314 -1.84 -7.64 -27.54
N GLY A 315 -2.14 -6.43 -27.05
CA GLY A 315 -1.60 -5.18 -27.59
C GLY A 315 -0.13 -4.90 -27.27
N THR A 316 0.52 -5.68 -26.40
CA THR A 316 1.91 -5.45 -25.91
C THR A 316 2.81 -6.70 -26.00
N LYS A 317 2.64 -7.52 -27.05
CA LYS A 317 3.34 -8.81 -27.20
C LYS A 317 4.88 -8.75 -27.34
N ASN A 318 5.48 -7.58 -27.61
CA ASN A 318 6.92 -7.50 -27.95
C ASN A 318 7.86 -6.92 -26.86
N SER A 319 7.38 -6.61 -25.66
CA SER A 319 8.21 -6.02 -24.61
C SER A 319 8.70 -7.08 -23.62
N LYS A 320 10.02 -7.21 -23.45
CA LYS A 320 10.65 -8.09 -22.44
C LYS A 320 10.03 -7.83 -21.04
N PRO A 321 9.91 -8.85 -20.17
CA PRO A 321 9.27 -8.68 -18.85
C PRO A 321 9.97 -7.64 -17.95
N VAL A 322 11.25 -7.35 -18.20
CA VAL A 322 12.04 -6.31 -17.52
C VAL A 322 11.66 -4.91 -18.03
N THR A 323 11.48 -4.71 -19.34
CA THR A 323 11.11 -3.40 -19.89
C THR A 323 9.68 -3.00 -19.50
N LYS A 324 8.75 -3.96 -19.43
CA LYS A 324 7.39 -3.72 -18.93
C LYS A 324 7.36 -3.34 -17.44
N THR A 325 8.29 -3.86 -16.64
CA THR A 325 8.40 -3.52 -15.20
C THR A 325 9.01 -2.13 -15.01
N LEU A 326 10.07 -1.81 -15.75
CA LEU A 326 10.69 -0.49 -15.78
C LEU A 326 9.71 0.59 -16.26
N GLU A 327 8.90 0.30 -17.28
CA GLU A 327 7.86 1.21 -17.76
C GLU A 327 6.78 1.45 -16.70
N THR A 328 6.37 0.39 -15.98
CA THR A 328 5.36 0.51 -14.91
C THR A 328 5.87 1.30 -13.70
N ILE A 329 7.16 1.17 -13.37
CA ILE A 329 7.83 1.95 -12.31
C ILE A 329 8.05 3.41 -12.75
N GLY A 330 8.39 3.63 -14.04
CA GLY A 330 8.68 4.95 -14.57
C GLY A 330 7.46 5.85 -14.72
N ARG A 331 6.26 5.30 -14.93
CA ARG A 331 5.02 6.07 -15.14
C ARG A 331 4.64 6.98 -13.95
N PRO A 332 4.59 6.51 -12.69
CA PRO A 332 4.32 7.40 -11.53
C PRO A 332 5.34 8.53 -11.39
N LEU A 333 6.62 8.26 -11.61
CA LEU A 333 7.67 9.28 -11.58
C LEU A 333 7.51 10.28 -12.72
N ALA A 334 7.18 9.80 -13.93
CA ALA A 334 6.87 10.66 -15.04
C ALA A 334 5.66 11.56 -14.72
N TYR A 335 4.56 11.03 -14.19
CA TYR A 335 3.41 11.86 -13.79
C TYR A 335 3.78 12.90 -12.72
N LEU A 336 4.63 12.56 -11.76
CA LEU A 336 5.08 13.50 -10.73
C LEU A 336 5.82 14.72 -11.31
N PHE A 337 6.59 14.55 -12.39
CA PHE A 337 7.38 15.63 -12.98
C PHE A 337 6.73 16.26 -14.23
N LEU A 338 5.92 15.52 -14.98
CA LEU A 338 5.31 15.97 -16.23
C LEU A 338 3.92 16.58 -16.02
N ASP A 339 3.16 16.15 -15.00
CA ASP A 339 1.86 16.73 -14.70
C ASP A 339 2.03 17.86 -13.65
N PRO A 340 1.86 19.14 -14.04
CA PRO A 340 2.06 20.28 -13.15
C PRO A 340 1.08 20.30 -11.97
N ALA A 341 -0.14 19.76 -12.13
CA ALA A 341 -1.11 19.70 -11.05
C ALA A 341 -0.69 18.69 -9.98
N ALA A 342 -0.22 17.52 -10.40
CA ALA A 342 0.30 16.50 -9.49
C ALA A 342 1.57 16.99 -8.77
N ALA A 343 2.48 17.68 -9.47
CA ALA A 343 3.69 18.25 -8.89
C ALA A 343 3.38 19.29 -7.80
N LEU A 344 2.46 20.23 -8.07
CA LEU A 344 2.04 21.24 -7.10
C LEU A 344 1.42 20.62 -5.85
N LEU A 345 0.56 19.61 -6.04
CA LEU A 345 -0.05 18.89 -4.93
C LEU A 345 0.98 18.11 -4.10
N ALA A 346 1.95 17.49 -4.76
CA ALA A 346 3.05 16.79 -4.09
C ALA A 346 3.93 17.73 -3.27
N ILE A 347 4.26 18.92 -3.80
CA ILE A 347 5.01 19.96 -3.07
C ILE A 347 4.21 20.44 -1.85
N TYR A 348 2.91 20.68 -2.01
CA TYR A 348 2.04 21.06 -0.91
C TYR A 348 2.01 19.99 0.18
N TYR A 349 1.81 18.71 -0.18
CA TYR A 349 1.85 17.62 0.79
C TYR A 349 3.22 17.48 1.44
N ALA A 350 4.31 17.61 0.68
CA ALA A 350 5.67 17.57 1.23
C ALA A 350 5.90 18.69 2.25
N PHE A 351 5.39 19.90 2.00
CA PHE A 351 5.43 21.01 2.95
C PHE A 351 4.60 20.72 4.20
N VAL A 352 3.35 20.29 4.05
CA VAL A 352 2.46 19.95 5.19
C VAL A 352 3.04 18.83 6.04
N PHE A 353 3.49 17.73 5.40
CA PHE A 353 4.17 16.65 6.10
C PHE A 353 5.43 17.17 6.78
N GLY A 354 6.26 17.96 6.10
CA GLY A 354 7.47 18.55 6.67
C GLY A 354 7.21 19.40 7.92
N VAL A 355 6.15 20.22 7.92
CA VAL A 355 5.75 21.03 9.08
C VAL A 355 5.26 20.16 10.24
N LEU A 356 4.34 19.21 9.99
CA LEU A 356 3.86 18.25 10.99
C LEU A 356 5.05 17.57 11.68
N TYR A 357 5.99 17.14 10.87
CA TYR A 357 7.19 16.46 11.28
C TYR A 357 8.18 17.34 12.04
N LEU A 358 8.31 18.62 11.67
CA LEU A 358 9.09 19.59 12.41
C LEU A 358 8.52 19.79 13.82
N VAL A 359 7.18 19.87 13.96
CA VAL A 359 6.51 19.96 15.26
C VAL A 359 6.87 18.77 16.14
N ILE A 360 6.70 17.54 15.65
CA ILE A 360 7.05 16.29 16.35
C ILE A 360 8.50 16.32 16.87
N VAL A 361 9.45 16.78 16.06
CA VAL A 361 10.88 16.86 16.45
C VAL A 361 11.11 17.92 17.50
N THR A 362 10.62 19.15 17.28
CA THR A 362 10.85 20.25 18.21
C THR A 362 10.23 20.00 19.58
N PHE A 363 9.16 19.20 19.65
CA PHE A 363 8.46 18.87 20.89
C PHE A 363 9.38 18.18 21.90
N GLN A 364 10.15 17.16 21.49
CA GLN A 364 11.14 16.48 22.35
C GLN A 364 12.21 17.47 22.84
N GLY A 365 12.72 18.33 21.95
CA GLY A 365 13.77 19.30 22.30
C GLY A 365 13.32 20.36 23.30
N VAL A 366 12.06 20.78 23.22
CA VAL A 366 11.47 21.74 24.16
C VAL A 366 11.23 21.08 25.51
N PHE A 367 10.49 19.96 25.57
CA PHE A 367 10.09 19.35 26.85
C PHE A 367 11.25 18.60 27.54
N GLY A 368 12.09 17.88 26.80
CA GLY A 368 13.26 17.21 27.36
C GLY A 368 14.39 18.18 27.70
N GLY A 369 14.68 19.13 26.81
CA GLY A 369 15.82 20.05 26.95
C GLY A 369 15.54 21.27 27.82
N LEU A 370 14.52 22.07 27.50
CA LEU A 370 14.22 23.30 28.24
C LEU A 370 13.48 23.04 29.55
N TYR A 371 12.52 22.11 29.56
CA TYR A 371 11.72 21.80 30.74
C TYR A 371 12.31 20.69 31.62
N GLY A 372 13.33 19.96 31.12
CA GLY A 372 14.02 18.92 31.89
C GLY A 372 13.17 17.68 32.20
N HIS A 373 12.14 17.40 31.38
CA HIS A 373 11.31 16.20 31.55
C HIS A 373 12.11 14.92 31.24
N SER A 374 11.88 13.85 31.99
CA SER A 374 12.48 12.54 31.67
C SER A 374 11.92 11.97 30.36
N PRO A 375 12.65 11.10 29.64
CA PRO A 375 12.20 10.52 28.37
C PRO A 375 10.81 9.87 28.44
N GLY A 376 10.46 9.19 29.54
CA GLY A 376 9.14 8.63 29.76
C GLY A 376 8.03 9.69 29.88
N ILE A 377 8.29 10.80 30.56
CA ILE A 377 7.33 11.93 30.70
C ILE A 377 7.16 12.65 29.36
N VAL A 378 8.25 12.90 28.64
CA VAL A 378 8.15 13.50 27.29
C VAL A 378 7.32 12.62 26.37
N GLY A 379 7.46 11.29 26.46
CA GLY A 379 6.59 10.35 25.76
C GLY A 379 5.10 10.57 26.04
N ILE A 380 4.72 10.87 27.28
CA ILE A 380 3.33 11.19 27.66
C ILE A 380 2.88 12.53 27.06
N ASP A 381 3.77 13.53 27.00
CA ASP A 381 3.44 14.84 26.42
C ASP A 381 3.03 14.71 24.93
N PHE A 382 3.55 13.72 24.19
CA PHE A 382 3.11 13.38 22.82
C PHE A 382 1.65 12.93 22.71
N LEU A 383 1.04 12.49 23.80
CA LEU A 383 -0.38 12.12 23.79
C LEU A 383 -1.26 13.33 23.50
N SER A 384 -0.82 14.54 23.87
CA SER A 384 -1.52 15.79 23.55
C SER A 384 -1.62 16.02 22.03
N GLU A 385 -0.57 15.70 21.28
CA GLU A 385 -0.56 15.74 19.82
C GLU A 385 -1.56 14.74 19.24
N GLY A 386 -1.60 13.52 19.78
CA GLY A 386 -2.56 12.51 19.37
C GLY A 386 -4.01 12.91 19.61
N ILE A 387 -4.31 13.53 20.75
CA ILE A 387 -5.64 14.09 21.04
C ILE A 387 -5.98 15.19 20.04
N GLY A 388 -5.03 16.08 19.74
CA GLY A 388 -5.18 17.12 18.71
C GLY A 388 -5.47 16.53 17.33
N ALA A 389 -4.74 15.49 16.92
CA ALA A 389 -4.93 14.81 15.65
C ALA A 389 -6.30 14.12 15.56
N LEU A 390 -6.78 13.49 16.64
CA LEU A 390 -8.11 12.86 16.70
C LEU A 390 -9.23 13.90 16.62
N ILE A 391 -9.11 15.02 17.34
CA ILE A 391 -10.07 16.13 17.26
C ILE A 391 -10.06 16.72 15.84
N GLY A 392 -8.88 16.93 15.26
CA GLY A 392 -8.72 17.43 13.89
C GLY A 392 -9.35 16.48 12.85
N MET A 393 -9.18 15.17 13.01
CA MET A 393 -9.82 14.17 12.14
C MET A 393 -11.34 14.19 12.27
N ALA A 394 -11.86 14.25 13.50
CA ALA A 394 -13.31 14.30 13.74
C ALA A 394 -13.92 15.58 13.16
N LEU A 395 -13.26 16.73 13.38
CA LEU A 395 -13.72 18.03 12.89
C LEU A 395 -13.66 18.10 11.36
N SER A 396 -12.56 17.65 10.75
CA SER A 396 -12.42 17.63 9.29
C SER A 396 -13.45 16.71 8.64
N THR A 397 -13.67 15.51 9.18
CA THR A 397 -14.72 14.59 8.68
C THR A 397 -16.10 15.23 8.79
N TRP A 398 -16.41 15.86 9.92
CA TRP A 398 -17.69 16.56 10.12
C TRP A 398 -17.87 17.73 9.15
N LEU A 399 -16.84 18.55 8.94
CA LEU A 399 -16.86 19.66 7.97
C LEU A 399 -17.05 19.15 6.54
N LEU A 400 -16.33 18.09 6.15
CA LEU A 400 -16.50 17.47 4.84
C LEU A 400 -17.93 16.94 4.64
N GLU A 401 -18.52 16.29 5.64
CA GLU A 401 -19.92 15.85 5.57
C GLU A 401 -20.91 17.01 5.42
N LEU A 402 -20.67 18.13 6.10
CA LEU A 402 -21.50 19.33 5.97
C LEU A 402 -21.42 19.95 4.59
N VAL A 403 -20.20 20.09 4.05
CA VAL A 403 -19.97 20.61 2.70
C VAL A 403 -20.60 19.69 1.66
N TYR A 404 -20.40 18.38 1.81
CA TYR A 404 -20.99 17.36 0.95
C TYR A 404 -22.52 17.47 0.94
N LYS A 405 -23.17 17.48 2.11
CA LYS A 405 -24.63 17.62 2.23
C LYS A 405 -25.15 18.90 1.57
N ARG A 406 -24.45 20.03 1.75
CA ARG A 406 -24.80 21.32 1.12
C ARG A 406 -24.68 21.28 -0.41
N GLN A 407 -23.66 20.62 -0.95
CA GLN A 407 -23.46 20.51 -2.40
C GLN A 407 -24.45 19.54 -3.05
N THR A 408 -24.72 18.39 -2.41
CA THR A 408 -25.73 17.43 -2.90
C THR A 408 -27.16 17.96 -2.79
N ALA A 409 -27.45 18.83 -1.82
CA ALA A 409 -28.76 19.50 -1.72
C ALA A 409 -28.96 20.56 -2.81
N ARG A 410 -27.87 21.11 -3.38
CA ARG A 410 -27.92 22.10 -4.47
C ARG A 410 -27.89 21.48 -5.87
N SER A 411 -27.29 20.30 -6.05
CA SER A 411 -27.23 19.59 -7.33
C SER A 411 -28.15 18.38 -7.27
N GLN A 412 -29.40 18.56 -7.73
CA GLN A 412 -30.46 17.55 -7.68
C GLN A 412 -30.21 16.37 -8.65
N ASP A 413 -29.20 16.47 -9.52
CA ASP A 413 -28.72 15.38 -10.36
C ASP A 413 -27.18 15.43 -10.52
N SER A 414 -26.56 14.27 -10.38
CA SER A 414 -25.15 13.94 -10.64
C SER A 414 -24.07 14.57 -9.74
N TYR A 415 -23.48 13.69 -8.92
CA TYR A 415 -22.24 13.90 -8.17
C TYR A 415 -21.08 14.21 -9.13
N LYS A 416 -20.50 15.42 -9.06
CA LYS A 416 -19.30 15.78 -9.83
C LYS A 416 -18.06 15.15 -9.20
N SER A 417 -17.24 14.48 -9.99
CA SER A 417 -16.00 13.82 -9.54
C SER A 417 -14.91 14.79 -9.07
N GLU A 418 -15.11 16.09 -9.29
CA GLU A 418 -14.18 17.19 -9.03
C GLU A 418 -14.18 17.65 -7.55
N THR A 419 -15.21 17.29 -6.77
CA THR A 419 -15.31 17.62 -5.34
C THR A 419 -14.67 16.57 -4.42
N ARG A 420 -13.70 15.82 -4.95
CA ARG A 420 -13.07 14.66 -4.32
C ARG A 420 -11.83 15.02 -3.49
#